data_AF-A0A8B8LDI9-F1
#
_entry.id   AF-A0A8B8LDI9-F1
#
_cell.length_a   1.000
_cell.length_b   1.000
_cell.length_c   1.000
_cell.angle_alpha   90.00
_cell.angle_beta   90.00
_cell.angle_gamma   90.00
#
_symmetry.space_group_name_H-M   'P 1'
#
loop_
_entity.id
_entity.type
_entity.pdbx_description
1 polymer ?
#
loop_
_entity_poly.entity_id
_entity_poly.type
_entity_poly.pdbx_seq_one_letter_code
_entity_poly.pdbx_strand_id
1 'polypeptide(L)'
;MASWNSAPLHVSYEVLGWFAFAAWSISFYPQVILNFRRKSSAIQKQYRDKYGQKEMIPVAANDVAFSVHAVLLTAISLFQIAIYDRGSQKISKVAYGILLLVWLTAAVCFFIALHNHRWLWLLSVFTGIQVCMTVIKYIPQAVMNFMRKSTEGWSIVNILLDFSGSIANYAQMSMQSIDQDSWVNFYGNIGKLLLSLVSLFFDILFMIQHYLLYPTKECKSEPTPEPDNVSLPRQLFEDV
;
A
#
# COMPACT_ATOMS: atom_id res chain seq x y z
N MET A 1 -13.26 5.52 -42.49
CA MET A 1 -13.64 4.14 -42.14
C MET A 1 -14.57 3.63 -43.22
N ALA A 2 -14.38 2.41 -43.69
CA ALA A 2 -15.30 1.82 -44.67
C ALA A 2 -16.69 1.64 -44.03
N SER A 3 -17.74 2.01 -44.76
CA SER A 3 -19.13 1.87 -44.33
C SER A 3 -19.64 0.46 -44.61
N TRP A 4 -20.53 -0.05 -43.74
CA TRP A 4 -21.18 -1.34 -43.96
C TRP A 4 -22.15 -1.29 -45.15
N ASN A 5 -22.07 -2.29 -46.03
CA ASN A 5 -22.93 -2.39 -47.21
C ASN A 5 -24.33 -2.95 -46.89
N SER A 6 -24.51 -3.59 -45.72
CA SER A 6 -25.83 -4.08 -45.30
C SER A 6 -26.01 -3.92 -43.78
N ALA A 7 -27.14 -3.30 -43.40
CA ALA A 7 -27.52 -3.16 -42.01
C ALA A 7 -27.69 -4.51 -41.27
N PRO A 8 -28.26 -5.57 -41.87
CA PRO A 8 -28.41 -6.86 -41.19
C PRO A 8 -27.07 -7.51 -40.81
N LEU A 9 -26.05 -7.42 -41.68
CA LEU A 9 -24.72 -7.97 -41.37
C LEU A 9 -24.00 -7.16 -40.30
N HIS A 10 -24.16 -5.83 -40.28
CA HIS A 10 -23.60 -4.99 -39.23
C HIS A 10 -24.18 -5.35 -37.85
N VAL A 11 -25.51 -5.47 -37.75
CA VAL A 11 -26.19 -5.90 -36.51
C VAL A 11 -25.75 -7.31 -36.12
N SER A 12 -25.64 -8.23 -37.07
CA SER A 12 -25.19 -9.60 -36.79
C SER A 12 -23.75 -9.65 -36.27
N TYR A 13 -22.86 -8.85 -36.84
CA TYR A 13 -21.47 -8.71 -36.38
C TYR A 13 -21.40 -8.22 -34.93
N GLU A 14 -22.14 -7.17 -34.59
CA GLU A 14 -22.19 -6.62 -33.23
C GLU A 14 -22.73 -7.66 -32.24
N VAL A 15 -23.84 -8.33 -32.56
CA VAL A 15 -24.44 -9.37 -31.70
C VAL A 15 -23.47 -10.54 -31.48
N LEU A 16 -22.80 -11.01 -32.53
CA LEU A 16 -21.81 -12.08 -32.42
C LEU A 16 -20.58 -11.63 -31.62
N GLY A 17 -20.14 -10.38 -31.78
CA GLY A 17 -19.06 -9.79 -31.00
C GLY A 17 -19.36 -9.74 -29.50
N TRP A 18 -20.54 -9.24 -29.12
CA TRP A 18 -20.99 -9.22 -27.72
C TRP A 18 -21.20 -10.62 -27.14
N PHE A 19 -21.73 -11.55 -27.94
CA PHE A 19 -21.86 -12.95 -27.53
C PHE A 19 -20.48 -13.59 -27.29
N ALA A 20 -19.53 -13.38 -28.19
CA ALA A 20 -18.16 -13.88 -28.05
C ALA A 20 -17.48 -13.29 -26.80
N PHE A 21 -17.63 -11.98 -26.55
CA PHE A 21 -17.14 -11.31 -25.36
C PHE A 21 -17.75 -11.89 -24.07
N ALA A 22 -19.07 -12.09 -24.04
CA ALA A 22 -19.77 -12.66 -22.89
C ALA A 22 -19.35 -14.12 -22.66
N ALA A 23 -19.27 -14.94 -23.72
CA ALA A 23 -18.84 -16.33 -23.64
C ALA A 23 -17.41 -16.46 -23.11
N TRP A 24 -16.48 -15.64 -23.63
CA TRP A 24 -15.11 -15.58 -23.12
C TRP A 24 -15.08 -15.17 -21.65
N SER A 25 -15.78 -14.09 -21.28
CA SER A 25 -15.83 -13.61 -19.90
C SER A 25 -16.38 -14.67 -18.95
N ILE A 26 -17.50 -15.32 -19.29
CA ILE A 26 -18.15 -16.35 -18.47
C ILE A 26 -17.27 -17.60 -18.34
N SER A 27 -16.51 -17.96 -19.37
CA SER A 27 -15.65 -19.15 -19.37
C SER A 27 -14.54 -19.13 -18.30
N PHE A 28 -14.17 -17.95 -17.79
CA PHE A 28 -13.18 -17.82 -16.72
C PHE A 28 -13.75 -18.14 -15.31
N TYR A 29 -15.04 -17.97 -15.08
CA TYR A 29 -15.65 -18.12 -13.74
C TYR A 29 -15.60 -19.56 -13.19
N PRO A 30 -15.87 -20.63 -13.97
CA PRO A 30 -15.79 -22.00 -13.46
C PRO A 30 -14.42 -22.36 -12.85
N GLN A 31 -13.32 -21.90 -13.46
CA GLN A 31 -11.97 -22.17 -12.94
C GLN A 31 -11.70 -21.42 -11.63
N VAL A 32 -12.16 -20.17 -11.51
CA VAL A 32 -12.07 -19.38 -10.28
C VAL A 32 -12.88 -20.05 -9.15
N ILE A 33 -14.11 -20.48 -9.44
CA ILE A 33 -14.98 -21.16 -8.47
C ILE A 33 -14.39 -22.51 -8.03
N LEU A 34 -13.84 -23.29 -8.96
CA LEU A 34 -13.17 -24.56 -8.65
C LEU A 34 -11.92 -24.36 -7.79
N ASN A 35 -11.11 -23.35 -8.08
CA ASN A 35 -9.94 -22.99 -7.29
C ASN A 35 -10.34 -22.59 -5.85
N PHE A 36 -11.43 -21.82 -5.71
CA PHE A 36 -11.97 -21.43 -4.40
C PHE A 36 -12.50 -22.65 -3.63
N ARG A 37 -13.21 -23.57 -4.31
CA ARG A 37 -13.76 -24.79 -3.70
C ARG A 37 -12.71 -25.81 -3.28
N ARG A 38 -11.60 -25.95 -4.03
CA ARG A 38 -10.58 -26.97 -3.74
C ARG A 38 -9.74 -26.68 -2.49
N LYS A 39 -9.74 -25.44 -1.95
CA LYS A 39 -9.00 -25.02 -0.73
C LYS A 39 -7.55 -25.56 -0.63
N SER A 40 -6.94 -25.88 -1.77
CA SER A 40 -5.63 -26.55 -1.86
C SER A 40 -4.86 -25.88 -2.98
N SER A 41 -4.53 -24.61 -2.78
CA SER A 41 -3.49 -23.98 -3.58
C SER A 41 -2.15 -24.69 -3.30
N ALA A 42 -1.24 -24.70 -4.28
CA ALA A 42 0.08 -25.30 -4.10
C ALA A 42 0.80 -24.76 -2.85
N ILE A 43 0.55 -23.49 -2.49
CA ILE A 43 1.06 -22.82 -1.30
C ILE A 43 0.46 -23.42 -0.01
N GLN A 44 -0.87 -23.62 0.05
CA GLN A 44 -1.51 -24.20 1.23
C GLN A 44 -1.04 -25.64 1.47
N LYS A 45 -0.86 -26.41 0.39
CA LYS A 45 -0.27 -27.76 0.48
C LYS A 45 1.16 -27.70 1.03
N GLN A 46 2.02 -26.87 0.44
CA GLN A 46 3.40 -26.68 0.91
C GLN A 46 3.49 -26.22 2.37
N TYR A 47 2.53 -25.39 2.80
CA TYR A 47 2.47 -24.94 4.19
C TYR A 47 2.14 -26.10 5.13
N ARG A 48 1.09 -26.87 4.83
CA ARG A 48 0.68 -28.02 5.65
C ARG A 48 1.71 -29.14 5.65
N ASP A 49 2.43 -29.33 4.55
CA ASP A 49 3.54 -30.28 4.46
C ASP A 49 4.73 -29.84 5.35
N LYS A 50 4.92 -28.52 5.54
CA LYS A 50 6.01 -27.97 6.36
C LYS A 50 5.69 -27.86 7.84
N TYR A 51 4.48 -27.44 8.20
CA TYR A 51 4.11 -27.11 9.59
C TYR A 51 3.09 -28.09 10.21
N GLY A 52 2.40 -28.89 9.41
CA GLY A 52 1.42 -29.87 9.88
C GLY A 52 0.04 -29.68 9.24
N GLN A 53 -0.66 -30.80 9.02
CA GLN A 53 -1.98 -30.80 8.35
C GLN A 53 -3.12 -30.21 9.22
N LYS A 54 -2.92 -30.16 10.54
CA LYS A 54 -3.89 -29.62 11.51
C LYS A 54 -3.71 -28.13 11.78
N GLU A 55 -2.59 -27.53 11.35
CA GLU A 55 -2.28 -26.13 11.58
C GLU A 55 -3.17 -25.21 10.73
N MET A 56 -3.54 -24.05 11.29
CA MET A 56 -4.28 -23.04 10.54
C MET A 56 -3.34 -22.36 9.55
N ILE A 57 -3.91 -21.94 8.41
CA ILE A 57 -3.20 -21.07 7.49
C ILE A 57 -3.16 -19.67 8.12
N PRO A 58 -1.99 -19.10 8.39
CA PRO A 58 -1.84 -17.88 9.20
C PRO A 58 -2.20 -16.60 8.43
N VAL A 59 -2.71 -16.74 7.20
CA VAL A 59 -3.16 -15.65 6.33
C VAL A 59 -4.68 -15.67 6.28
N ALA A 60 -5.30 -14.61 6.78
CA ALA A 60 -6.74 -14.44 6.83
C ALA A 60 -7.24 -13.56 5.68
N ALA A 61 -8.56 -13.53 5.46
CA ALA A 61 -9.17 -12.78 4.36
C ALA A 61 -8.95 -11.26 4.47
N ASN A 62 -8.90 -10.73 5.70
CA ASN A 62 -8.59 -9.33 5.97
C ASN A 62 -7.16 -8.97 5.55
N ASP A 63 -6.19 -9.88 5.70
CA ASP A 63 -4.80 -9.65 5.23
C ASP A 63 -4.76 -9.42 3.72
N VAL A 64 -5.57 -10.19 2.97
CA VAL A 64 -5.69 -10.07 1.51
C VAL A 64 -6.40 -8.77 1.14
N ALA A 65 -7.52 -8.46 1.79
CA ALA A 65 -8.29 -7.24 1.54
C ALA A 65 -7.45 -5.98 1.79
N PHE A 66 -6.71 -5.95 2.91
CA PHE A 66 -5.79 -4.85 3.24
C PHE A 66 -4.70 -4.70 2.18
N SER A 67 -4.08 -5.81 1.73
CA SER A 67 -3.02 -5.78 0.72
C SER A 67 -3.52 -5.25 -0.62
N VAL A 68 -4.71 -5.67 -1.07
CA VAL A 68 -5.33 -5.16 -2.31
C VAL A 68 -5.63 -3.67 -2.20
N HIS A 69 -6.19 -3.23 -1.06
CA HIS A 69 -6.45 -1.83 -0.80
C HIS A 69 -5.17 -0.98 -0.78
N ALA A 70 -4.11 -1.47 -0.14
CA ALA A 70 -2.82 -0.80 -0.08
C ALA A 70 -2.18 -0.64 -1.47
N VAL A 71 -2.28 -1.65 -2.34
CA VAL A 71 -1.82 -1.56 -3.75
C VAL A 71 -2.59 -0.49 -4.51
N LEU A 72 -3.92 -0.44 -4.36
CA LEU A 72 -4.75 0.57 -5.02
C LEU A 72 -4.38 1.98 -4.58
N LEU A 73 -4.29 2.23 -3.26
CA LEU A 73 -3.89 3.54 -2.74
C LEU A 73 -2.47 3.92 -3.18
N THR A 74 -1.54 2.97 -3.19
CA THR A 74 -0.18 3.20 -3.69
C THR A 74 -0.17 3.56 -5.17
N ALA A 75 -1.00 2.92 -6.00
CA ALA A 75 -1.13 3.26 -7.41
C ALA A 75 -1.68 4.69 -7.60
N ILE A 76 -2.67 5.09 -6.80
CA ILE A 76 -3.19 6.47 -6.79
C ILE A 76 -2.10 7.46 -6.39
N SER A 77 -1.32 7.16 -5.33
CA SER A 77 -0.21 8.03 -4.91
C SER A 77 0.88 8.13 -5.98
N LEU A 78 1.22 7.02 -6.65
CA LEU A 78 2.17 7.04 -7.77
C LEU A 78 1.67 7.89 -8.94
N PHE A 79 0.37 7.83 -9.24
CA PHE A 79 -0.26 8.67 -10.24
C PHE A 79 -0.22 10.16 -9.86
N GLN A 80 -0.51 10.50 -8.60
CA GLN A 80 -0.39 11.87 -8.10
C GLN A 80 1.05 12.38 -8.21
N ILE A 81 2.04 11.58 -7.80
CA ILE A 81 3.47 11.90 -7.96
C ILE A 81 3.81 12.10 -9.44
N ALA A 82 3.17 11.36 -10.36
CA ALA A 82 3.40 11.50 -11.79
C ALA A 82 2.95 12.87 -12.34
N ILE A 83 1.81 13.38 -11.87
CA ILE A 83 1.15 14.59 -12.41
C ILE A 83 1.50 15.87 -11.65
N TYR A 84 1.66 15.81 -10.33
CA TYR A 84 1.88 17.00 -9.52
C TYR A 84 3.30 17.55 -9.70
N ASP A 85 3.42 18.89 -9.59
CA ASP A 85 4.71 19.56 -9.72
C ASP A 85 5.65 19.12 -8.58
N ARG A 86 6.84 18.69 -8.97
CA ARG A 86 7.88 18.17 -8.06
C ARG A 86 8.93 19.24 -7.73
N GLY A 87 8.85 20.42 -8.37
CA GLY A 87 9.85 21.47 -8.23
C GLY A 87 11.26 20.96 -8.54
N SER A 88 12.21 21.21 -7.63
CA SER A 88 13.60 20.78 -7.76
C SER A 88 13.91 19.40 -7.18
N GLN A 89 12.91 18.69 -6.65
CA GLN A 89 13.10 17.38 -5.99
C GLN A 89 13.44 16.29 -7.02
N LYS A 90 14.54 15.58 -6.76
CA LYS A 90 15.01 14.46 -7.58
C LYS A 90 15.10 13.19 -6.73
N ILE A 91 14.80 12.04 -7.33
CA ILE A 91 14.98 10.75 -6.67
C ILE A 91 16.48 10.51 -6.48
N SER A 92 16.88 10.16 -5.26
CA SER A 92 18.27 9.86 -4.92
C SER A 92 18.79 8.67 -5.75
N LYS A 93 20.06 8.75 -6.20
CA LYS A 93 20.74 7.63 -6.88
C LYS A 93 20.78 6.37 -6.01
N VAL A 94 20.87 6.54 -4.69
CA VAL A 94 20.83 5.43 -3.72
C VAL A 94 19.45 4.76 -3.75
N ALA A 95 18.37 5.55 -3.78
CA ALA A 95 17.02 5.01 -3.85
C ALA A 95 16.78 4.22 -5.15
N TYR A 96 17.27 4.73 -6.29
CA TYR A 96 17.25 3.97 -7.56
C TYR A 96 18.05 2.67 -7.47
N GLY A 97 19.24 2.70 -6.86
CA GLY A 97 20.07 1.50 -6.68
C GLY A 97 19.38 0.44 -5.82
N ILE A 98 18.77 0.83 -4.70
CA ILE A 98 17.99 -0.07 -3.84
C ILE A 98 16.80 -0.66 -4.61
N LEU A 99 16.05 0.18 -5.33
CA LEU A 99 14.89 -0.25 -6.10
C LEU A 99 15.29 -1.30 -7.16
N LEU A 100 16.35 -1.04 -7.92
CA LEU A 100 16.87 -1.98 -8.92
C LEU A 100 17.28 -3.30 -8.27
N LEU A 101 18.04 -3.25 -7.18
CA LEU A 101 18.51 -4.44 -6.47
C LEU A 101 17.34 -5.31 -5.97
N VAL A 102 16.33 -4.68 -5.38
CA VAL A 102 15.14 -5.37 -4.84
C VAL A 102 14.34 -6.02 -5.97
N TRP A 103 14.09 -5.31 -7.07
CA TRP A 103 13.36 -5.87 -8.22
C TRP A 103 14.11 -6.99 -8.92
N LEU A 104 15.44 -6.87 -9.07
CA LEU A 104 16.27 -7.94 -9.60
C LEU A 104 16.23 -9.19 -8.70
N THR A 105 16.37 -8.99 -7.39
CA THR A 105 16.30 -10.09 -6.41
C THR A 105 14.93 -10.78 -6.47
N ALA A 106 13.84 -10.00 -6.52
CA ALA A 106 12.49 -10.52 -6.64
C ALA A 106 12.29 -11.31 -7.94
N ALA A 107 12.79 -10.80 -9.07
CA ALA A 107 12.71 -11.49 -10.36
C ALA A 107 13.48 -12.81 -10.37
N VAL A 108 14.74 -12.83 -9.89
CA VAL A 108 15.54 -14.06 -9.77
C VAL A 108 14.84 -15.09 -8.89
N CYS A 109 14.35 -14.67 -7.72
CA CYS A 109 13.63 -15.56 -6.81
C CYS A 109 12.34 -16.11 -7.43
N PHE A 110 11.62 -15.29 -8.19
CA PHE A 110 10.43 -15.70 -8.92
C PHE A 110 10.74 -16.81 -9.93
N PHE A 111 11.78 -16.66 -10.76
CA PHE A 111 12.15 -17.68 -11.74
C PHE A 111 12.66 -18.98 -11.09
N ILE A 112 13.42 -18.88 -9.99
CA ILE A 112 13.83 -20.05 -9.20
C ILE A 112 12.61 -20.79 -8.65
N ALA A 113 11.65 -20.06 -8.08
CA ALA A 113 10.43 -20.64 -7.52
C ALA A 113 9.53 -21.23 -8.59
N LEU A 114 9.44 -20.59 -9.77
CA LEU A 114 8.69 -21.08 -10.92
C LEU A 114 9.25 -22.41 -11.41
N HIS A 115 10.56 -22.52 -11.58
CA HIS A 115 11.23 -23.75 -12.04
C HIS A 115 11.12 -24.90 -11.03
N ASN A 116 11.30 -24.61 -9.73
CA ASN A 116 11.31 -25.63 -8.67
C ASN A 116 9.95 -25.83 -7.99
N HIS A 117 8.90 -25.16 -8.47
CA HIS A 117 7.57 -25.10 -7.86
C HIS A 117 7.56 -24.71 -6.36
N ARG A 118 8.54 -23.93 -5.86
CA ARG A 118 8.65 -23.57 -4.43
C ARG A 118 7.96 -22.25 -4.08
N TRP A 119 6.63 -22.24 -4.17
CA TRP A 119 5.80 -21.04 -3.97
C TRP A 119 5.81 -20.50 -2.52
N LEU A 120 5.74 -21.38 -1.51
CA LEU A 120 5.78 -20.96 -0.10
C LEU A 120 7.13 -20.30 0.25
N TRP A 121 8.21 -20.81 -0.33
CA TRP A 121 9.54 -20.21 -0.17
C TRP A 121 9.60 -18.82 -0.81
N LEU A 122 9.04 -18.65 -2.01
CA LEU A 122 8.96 -17.35 -2.68
C LEU A 122 8.20 -16.32 -1.83
N LEU A 123 7.06 -16.71 -1.26
CA LEU A 123 6.30 -15.84 -0.35
C LEU A 123 7.15 -15.44 0.87
N SER A 124 7.87 -16.39 1.44
CA SER A 124 8.77 -16.13 2.58
C SER A 124 9.86 -15.10 2.22
N VAL A 125 10.43 -15.19 1.01
CA VAL A 125 11.39 -14.21 0.49
C VAL A 125 10.74 -12.84 0.32
N PHE A 126 9.56 -12.75 -0.30
CA PHE A 126 8.85 -11.48 -0.49
C PHE A 126 8.48 -10.82 0.83
N THR A 127 8.04 -11.57 1.83
CA THR A 127 7.77 -11.00 3.16
C THR A 127 9.07 -10.52 3.82
N GLY A 128 10.19 -11.23 3.64
CA GLY A 128 11.50 -10.76 4.10
C GLY A 128 11.91 -9.43 3.43
N ILE A 129 11.76 -9.33 2.10
CA ILE A 129 11.99 -8.08 1.35
C ILE A 129 11.10 -6.96 1.90
N GLN A 130 9.82 -7.23 2.16
CA GLN A 130 8.87 -6.25 2.68
C GLN A 130 9.31 -5.71 4.05
N VAL A 131 9.70 -6.58 4.98
CA VAL A 131 10.21 -6.17 6.32
C VAL A 131 11.44 -5.28 6.17
N CYS A 132 12.42 -5.69 5.35
CA CYS A 132 13.62 -4.90 5.08
C CYS A 132 13.29 -3.55 4.46
N MET A 133 12.40 -3.51 3.47
CA MET A 133 11.97 -2.28 2.81
C MET A 133 11.32 -1.31 3.80
N THR A 134 10.54 -1.81 4.76
CA THR A 134 9.95 -0.98 5.82
C THR A 134 11.00 -0.26 6.65
N VAL A 135 12.06 -0.96 7.07
CA VAL A 135 13.17 -0.34 7.80
C VAL A 135 13.90 0.69 6.94
N ILE A 136 14.20 0.32 5.69
CA ILE A 136 14.92 1.18 4.73
C ILE A 136 14.17 2.49 4.47
N LYS A 137 12.82 2.48 4.43
CA LYS A 137 12.02 3.71 4.23
C LYS A 137 11.82 4.51 5.52
N TYR A 138 11.65 3.84 6.67
CA TYR A 138 11.31 4.53 7.92
C TYR A 138 12.51 5.19 8.59
N ILE A 139 13.72 4.62 8.48
CA ILE A 139 14.93 5.25 9.03
C ILE A 139 15.19 6.63 8.41
N PRO A 140 15.27 6.80 7.08
CA PRO A 140 15.44 8.11 6.48
C PRO A 140 14.34 9.09 6.86
N GLN A 141 13.09 8.63 6.96
CA GLN A 141 11.98 9.48 7.38
C GLN A 141 12.17 9.99 8.82
N ALA A 142 12.54 9.10 9.75
CA ALA A 142 12.82 9.46 11.14
C ALA A 142 13.98 10.46 11.24
N VAL A 143 15.04 10.25 10.45
CA VAL A 143 16.18 11.16 10.37
C VAL A 143 15.78 12.49 9.76
N MET A 144 14.99 12.51 8.67
CA MET A 144 14.51 13.75 8.05
C MET A 144 13.65 14.57 9.00
N ASN A 145 12.74 13.94 9.75
CA ASN A 145 11.96 14.62 10.78
C ASN A 145 12.89 15.24 11.84
N PHE A 146 13.92 14.51 12.27
CA PHE A 146 14.90 15.02 13.22
C PHE A 146 15.75 16.18 12.67
N MET A 147 16.17 16.11 11.41
CA MET A 147 16.98 17.15 10.76
C MET A 147 16.16 18.42 10.49
N ARG A 148 14.90 18.27 10.07
CA ARG A 148 14.00 19.39 9.76
C ARG A 148 13.33 20.01 10.99
N LYS A 149 13.33 19.29 12.12
CA LYS A 149 12.59 19.66 13.33
C LYS A 149 11.09 19.89 13.05
N SER A 150 10.55 19.13 12.12
CA SER A 150 9.17 19.23 11.65
C SER A 150 8.74 17.88 11.08
N THR A 151 7.46 17.55 11.27
CA THR A 151 6.79 16.39 10.69
C THR A 151 5.77 16.78 9.63
N GLU A 152 5.77 18.04 9.18
CA GLU A 152 4.88 18.51 8.12
C GLU A 152 5.17 17.78 6.80
N GLY A 153 4.12 17.37 6.09
CA GLY A 153 4.21 16.73 4.77
C GLY A 153 3.51 15.37 4.64
N TRP A 154 2.97 14.82 5.72
CA TRP A 154 2.12 13.61 5.67
C TRP A 154 1.09 13.63 6.81
N SER A 155 -0.03 12.93 6.62
CA SER A 155 -1.13 12.90 7.60
C SER A 155 -0.77 12.06 8.81
N ILE A 156 -0.75 12.66 10.01
CA ILE A 156 -0.53 11.93 11.27
C ILE A 156 -1.55 10.80 11.48
N VAL A 157 -2.77 10.97 10.96
CA VAL A 157 -3.83 9.96 11.02
C VAL A 157 -3.40 8.65 10.37
N ASN A 158 -2.60 8.67 9.30
CA ASN A 158 -2.08 7.43 8.70
C ASN A 158 -1.21 6.63 9.67
N ILE A 159 -0.37 7.29 10.46
CA ILE A 159 0.50 6.61 11.43
C ILE A 159 -0.30 6.15 12.66
N LEU A 160 -1.31 6.89 13.09
CA LEU A 160 -2.22 6.42 14.14
C LEU A 160 -3.00 5.16 13.71
N LEU A 161 -3.41 5.12 12.44
CA LEU A 161 -4.07 3.95 11.86
C LEU A 161 -3.11 2.78 11.65
N ASP A 162 -1.87 3.02 11.19
CA ASP A 162 -0.83 1.97 11.07
C ASP A 162 -0.50 1.37 12.45
N PHE A 163 -0.33 2.22 13.47
CA PHE A 163 -0.11 1.82 14.85
C PHE A 163 -1.24 0.92 15.38
N SER A 164 -2.48 1.38 15.21
CA SER A 164 -3.67 0.64 15.63
C SER A 164 -3.79 -0.68 14.86
N GLY A 165 -3.48 -0.68 13.56
CA GLY A 165 -3.43 -1.87 12.72
C GLY A 165 -2.36 -2.87 13.17
N SER A 166 -1.17 -2.40 13.54
CA SER A 166 -0.08 -3.22 14.08
C SER A 166 -0.45 -3.89 15.40
N ILE A 167 -1.12 -3.17 16.32
CA ILE A 167 -1.65 -3.74 17.55
C ILE A 167 -2.72 -4.80 17.25
N ALA A 168 -3.71 -4.47 16.40
CA ALA A 168 -4.77 -5.39 16.03
C ALA A 168 -4.23 -6.66 15.36
N ASN A 169 -3.21 -6.52 14.52
CA ASN A 169 -2.54 -7.62 13.85
C ASN A 169 -1.86 -8.57 14.84
N TYR A 170 -1.12 -8.01 15.81
CA TYR A 170 -0.49 -8.81 16.85
C TYR A 170 -1.53 -9.51 17.74
N ALA A 171 -2.62 -8.81 18.09
CA ALA A 171 -3.74 -9.38 18.84
C ALA A 171 -4.42 -10.53 18.08
N GLN A 172 -4.64 -10.38 16.76
CA GLN A 172 -5.18 -11.44 15.92
C GLN A 172 -4.30 -12.70 15.96
N MET A 173 -2.98 -12.55 15.75
CA MET A 173 -2.05 -13.70 15.77
C MET A 173 -1.98 -14.36 17.15
N SER A 174 -2.07 -13.56 18.22
CA SER A 174 -2.12 -14.06 19.60
C SER A 174 -3.39 -14.88 19.84
N MET A 175 -4.55 -14.36 19.45
CA MET A 175 -5.83 -15.06 19.59
C MET A 175 -5.85 -16.38 18.81
N GLN A 176 -5.33 -16.39 17.58
CA GLN A 176 -5.20 -17.61 16.78
C GLN A 176 -4.28 -18.64 17.46
N SER A 177 -3.18 -18.21 18.07
CA SER A 177 -2.25 -19.11 18.75
C SER A 177 -2.84 -19.74 20.00
N ILE A 178 -3.61 -18.96 20.76
CA ILE A 178 -4.33 -19.44 21.95
C ILE A 178 -5.42 -20.45 21.56
N ASP A 179 -6.21 -20.13 20.53
CA ASP A 179 -7.28 -21.02 20.05
C ASP A 179 -6.75 -22.35 19.51
N GLN A 180 -5.60 -22.33 18.85
CA GLN A 180 -4.97 -23.53 18.29
C GLN A 180 -4.08 -24.31 19.25
N ASP A 181 -3.86 -23.79 20.46
CA ASP A 181 -2.84 -24.29 21.40
C ASP A 181 -1.48 -24.52 20.71
N SER A 182 -1.11 -23.60 19.80
CA SER A 182 0.03 -23.73 18.89
C SER A 182 0.67 -22.38 18.58
N TRP A 183 2.00 -22.32 18.71
CA TRP A 183 2.80 -21.15 18.36
C TRP A 183 3.12 -21.04 16.86
N VAL A 184 2.67 -22.02 16.05
CA VAL A 184 2.90 -22.04 14.59
C VAL A 184 2.37 -20.77 13.93
N ASN A 185 1.31 -20.16 14.44
CA ASN A 185 0.80 -18.90 13.88
C ASN A 185 1.83 -17.76 13.93
N PHE A 186 2.71 -17.73 14.95
CA PHE A 186 3.77 -16.74 15.06
C PHE A 186 4.96 -17.02 14.13
N TYR A 187 5.55 -18.22 14.18
CA TYR A 187 6.75 -18.52 13.38
C TYR A 187 6.43 -18.97 11.95
N GLY A 188 5.25 -19.56 11.72
CA GLY A 188 4.74 -19.91 10.40
C GLY A 188 4.50 -18.68 9.51
N ASN A 189 4.30 -17.51 10.12
CA ASN A 189 4.28 -16.22 9.47
C ASN A 189 5.17 -15.18 10.18
N ILE A 190 6.46 -15.52 10.35
CA ILE A 190 7.44 -14.65 11.02
C ILE A 190 7.54 -13.26 10.39
N GLY A 191 7.31 -13.14 9.08
CA GLY A 191 7.38 -11.87 8.40
C GLY A 191 6.24 -10.92 8.76
N LYS A 192 5.01 -11.43 8.95
CA LYS A 192 3.87 -10.65 9.48
C LYS A 192 4.13 -10.17 10.90
N LEU A 193 4.69 -11.02 11.75
CA LEU A 193 5.11 -10.67 13.11
C LEU A 193 6.16 -9.55 13.10
N LEU A 194 7.26 -9.74 12.36
CA LEU A 194 8.34 -8.76 12.27
C LEU A 194 7.86 -7.43 11.68
N LEU A 195 6.98 -7.48 10.67
CA LEU A 195 6.42 -6.28 10.08
C LEU A 195 5.60 -5.48 11.10
N SER A 196 4.74 -6.13 11.88
CA SER A 196 3.98 -5.43 12.93
C SER A 196 4.88 -4.87 14.04
N LEU A 197 5.94 -5.57 14.43
CA LEU A 197 6.85 -5.07 15.46
C LEU A 197 7.67 -3.87 14.98
N VAL A 198 8.19 -3.93 13.76
CA VAL A 198 8.94 -2.83 13.15
C VAL A 198 8.04 -1.62 12.91
N SER A 199 6.84 -1.82 12.36
CA SER A 199 5.86 -0.73 12.18
C SER A 199 5.49 -0.10 13.52
N LEU A 200 5.11 -0.91 14.53
CA LEU A 200 4.79 -0.42 15.87
C LEU A 200 5.91 0.45 16.48
N PHE A 201 7.16 0.02 16.35
CA PHE A 201 8.31 0.78 16.84
C PHE A 201 8.45 2.15 16.14
N PHE A 202 8.40 2.17 14.81
CA PHE A 202 8.55 3.42 14.06
C PHE A 202 7.33 4.34 14.20
N ASP A 203 6.13 3.79 14.34
CA ASP A 203 4.93 4.59 14.58
C ASP A 203 5.00 5.29 15.92
N ILE A 204 5.42 4.61 16.99
CA ILE A 204 5.70 5.23 18.29
C ILE A 204 6.73 6.34 18.13
N LEU A 205 7.83 6.09 17.40
CA LEU A 205 8.84 7.10 17.14
C LEU A 205 8.25 8.32 16.41
N PHE A 206 7.44 8.12 15.37
CA PHE A 206 6.82 9.21 14.61
C PHE A 206 5.78 9.97 15.43
N MET A 207 5.00 9.30 16.28
CA MET A 207 4.09 9.95 17.22
C MET A 207 4.84 10.80 18.25
N ILE A 208 5.95 10.31 18.79
CA ILE A 208 6.83 11.10 19.67
C ILE A 208 7.39 12.31 18.93
N GLN A 209 7.87 12.13 17.70
CA GLN A 209 8.38 13.23 16.88
C GLN A 209 7.30 14.29 16.60
N HIS A 210 6.07 13.87 16.30
CA HIS A 210 4.98 14.76 15.93
C HIS A 210 4.38 15.50 17.14
N TYR A 211 4.03 14.78 18.21
CA TYR A 211 3.31 15.37 19.34
C TYR A 211 4.22 15.92 20.45
N LEU A 212 5.37 15.29 20.71
CA LEU A 212 6.24 15.65 21.83
C LEU A 212 7.41 16.53 21.41
N LEU A 213 8.10 16.20 20.31
CA LEU A 213 9.33 16.90 19.91
C LEU A 213 9.09 18.09 18.98
N TYR A 214 8.20 17.94 17.99
CA TYR A 214 7.96 18.93 16.94
C TYR A 214 6.46 19.28 16.80
N PRO A 215 5.77 19.66 17.89
CA PRO A 215 4.36 20.03 17.82
C PRO A 215 4.18 21.22 16.88
N THR A 216 3.26 21.10 15.93
CA THR A 216 2.89 22.19 15.04
C THR A 216 2.27 23.29 15.90
N LYS A 217 2.92 24.46 15.95
CA LYS A 217 2.31 25.64 16.56
C LYS A 217 1.22 26.10 15.61
N GLU A 218 -0.04 25.96 15.98
CA GLU A 218 -1.11 26.67 15.28
C GLU A 218 -0.82 28.17 15.40
N CYS A 219 -0.40 28.80 14.30
CA CYS A 219 -0.44 30.24 14.19
C CYS A 219 -1.91 30.62 14.30
N LYS A 220 -2.34 31.07 15.49
CA LYS A 220 -3.53 31.89 15.61
C LYS A 220 -3.38 33.00 14.59
N SER A 221 -4.25 33.03 13.58
CA SER A 221 -4.35 34.14 12.65
C SER A 221 -4.55 35.40 13.47
N GLU A 222 -3.50 36.22 13.60
CA GLU A 222 -3.67 37.60 14.00
C GLU A 222 -4.65 38.22 12.98
N PRO A 223 -5.74 38.86 13.44
CA PRO A 223 -6.64 39.54 12.52
C PRO A 223 -5.81 40.59 11.77
N THR A 224 -5.74 40.44 10.45
CA THR A 224 -5.21 41.47 9.55
C THR A 224 -5.87 42.80 9.94
N PRO A 225 -5.11 43.87 10.25
CA PRO A 225 -5.73 45.16 10.47
C PRO A 225 -6.52 45.53 9.21
N GLU A 226 -7.80 45.86 9.39
CA GLU A 226 -8.65 46.37 8.32
C GLU A 226 -7.90 47.50 7.59
N PRO A 227 -7.96 47.58 6.26
CA PRO A 227 -7.43 48.74 5.57
C PRO A 227 -8.23 49.95 6.03
N ASP A 228 -7.57 50.85 6.77
CA ASP A 228 -8.13 52.15 7.12
C ASP A 228 -8.73 52.79 5.86
N ASN A 229 -10.01 53.12 5.93
CA ASN A 229 -10.70 53.93 4.94
C ASN A 229 -9.97 55.27 4.83
N VAL A 230 -9.02 55.37 3.90
CA VAL A 230 -8.44 56.65 3.47
C VAL A 230 -9.57 57.37 2.73
N SER A 231 -10.32 58.19 3.46
CA SER A 231 -11.20 59.19 2.89
C SER A 231 -10.35 60.11 2.02
N LEU A 232 -10.52 60.00 0.70
CA LEU A 232 -9.95 60.92 -0.27
C LEU A 232 -10.35 62.36 0.11
N PRO A 233 -9.40 63.33 0.18
CA PRO A 233 -9.78 64.72 0.39
C PRO A 233 -10.62 65.21 -0.79
N ARG A 234 -11.85 65.61 -0.51
CA ARG A 234 -12.76 66.31 -1.43
C ARG A 234 -12.29 67.75 -1.62
N GLN A 235 -11.11 67.95 -2.22
CA GLN A 235 -10.61 69.26 -2.66
C GLN A 235 -9.69 69.05 -3.86
N LEU A 236 -10.26 68.89 -5.06
CA LEU A 236 -9.53 69.07 -6.34
C LEU A 236 -10.49 69.26 -7.53
N PHE A 237 -11.73 69.68 -7.28
CA PHE A 237 -12.70 70.05 -8.32
C PHE A 237 -13.43 71.33 -7.93
N GLU A 238 -12.70 72.38 -7.57
CA GLU A 238 -13.09 73.77 -7.82
C GLU A 238 -11.79 74.52 -8.18
N ASP A 239 -11.86 75.30 -9.24
CA ASP A 239 -10.84 76.16 -9.86
C ASP A 239 -9.98 75.57 -11.01
N VAL A 240 -10.31 76.11 -12.20
CA VAL A 240 -9.69 76.08 -13.54
C VAL A 240 -10.22 75.06 -14.54
#